data_AF-A0A1W1C8W1-F1
#
_entry.id   AF-A0A1W1C8W1-F1
#
_cell.length_a   1.000
_cell.length_b   1.000
_cell.length_c   1.000
_cell.angle_alpha   90.00
_cell.angle_beta   90.00
_cell.angle_gamma   90.00
#
_symmetry.space_group_name_H-M   'P 1'
#
loop_
_entity.id
_entity.type
_entity.pdbx_description
1 polymer ?
#
loop_
_entity_poly.entity_id
_entity_poly.type
_entity_poly.pdbx_seq_one_letter_code
_entity_poly.pdbx_strand_id
1 'polypeptide(L)'
;MDGMMRVTYTILCESDLYKEIDLQDILANEKVSKSIKSEFAKGLRNIVLSANDNAKDNNTKIIIKTQKEHFEFMVSKNDFADLLELAEDDARRNKRLKKGCDGVELIDIVTVE
;
A
#
# COMPACT_ATOMS: atom_id res chain seq x y z
N MET A 1 23.53 20.75 -19.53
CA MET A 1 23.65 20.56 -18.07
C MET A 1 23.39 19.08 -17.83
N ASP A 2 24.44 18.31 -17.57
CA ASP A 2 24.32 16.87 -17.24
C ASP A 2 23.83 16.75 -15.80
N GLY A 3 22.53 16.85 -15.60
CA GLY A 3 21.89 16.51 -14.33
C GLY A 3 21.43 15.07 -14.37
N MET A 4 21.53 14.36 -13.25
CA MET A 4 20.95 13.03 -13.10
C MET A 4 19.62 13.13 -12.33
N MET A 5 18.80 12.11 -12.44
CA MET A 5 17.57 11.96 -11.68
C MET A 5 17.54 10.58 -11.06
N ARG A 6 17.05 10.51 -9.84
CA ARG A 6 16.73 9.28 -9.14
C ARG A 6 15.23 9.06 -9.28
N VAL A 7 14.86 7.94 -9.86
CA VAL A 7 13.46 7.59 -10.09
C VAL A 7 13.13 6.38 -9.25
N THR A 8 12.11 6.53 -8.42
CA THR A 8 11.54 5.48 -7.58
C THR A 8 10.27 5.00 -8.22
N TYR A 9 10.15 3.69 -8.42
CA TYR A 9 8.97 3.05 -8.97
C TYR A 9 8.56 1.82 -8.16
N THR A 10 7.34 1.36 -8.37
CA THR A 10 6.84 0.10 -7.83
C THR A 10 6.20 -0.74 -8.91
N ILE A 11 6.00 -2.02 -8.65
CA ILE A 11 5.33 -2.93 -9.59
C ILE A 11 3.83 -2.88 -9.36
N LEU A 12 3.07 -2.80 -10.44
CA LEU A 12 1.62 -2.94 -10.43
C LEU A 12 1.28 -4.39 -10.79
N CYS A 13 0.57 -5.07 -9.90
CA CYS A 13 0.07 -6.41 -10.18
C CYS A 13 -1.45 -6.51 -10.04
N GLU A 14 -2.08 -7.34 -10.87
CA GLU A 14 -3.52 -7.59 -10.84
C GLU A 14 -3.99 -8.13 -9.47
N SER A 15 -3.07 -8.78 -8.74
CA SER A 15 -3.31 -9.30 -7.39
C SER A 15 -3.16 -8.26 -6.28
N ASP A 16 -2.86 -7.00 -6.61
CA ASP A 16 -2.75 -5.94 -5.61
C ASP A 16 -4.10 -5.72 -4.92
N LEU A 17 -4.11 -5.91 -3.61
CA LEU A 17 -5.29 -5.71 -2.80
C LEU A 17 -5.28 -4.29 -2.26
N TYR A 18 -6.37 -3.58 -2.46
CA TYR A 18 -6.73 -2.42 -1.66
C TYR A 18 -8.17 -2.60 -1.21
N LYS A 19 -8.37 -2.69 0.10
CA LYS A 19 -9.69 -2.85 0.69
C LYS A 19 -9.83 -1.93 1.88
N GLU A 20 -10.85 -1.11 1.82
CA GLU A 20 -11.27 -0.24 2.92
C GLU A 20 -12.50 -0.86 3.58
N ILE A 21 -12.48 -1.00 4.90
CA ILE A 21 -13.56 -1.62 5.67
C ILE A 21 -13.87 -0.74 6.87
N ASP A 22 -15.15 -0.51 7.14
CA ASP A 22 -15.56 0.21 8.34
C ASP A 22 -15.30 -0.64 9.59
N LEU A 23 -14.77 -0.01 10.63
CA LEU A 23 -14.47 -0.68 11.90
C LEU A 23 -15.75 -1.30 12.49
N GLN A 24 -16.90 -0.64 12.33
CA GLN A 24 -18.18 -1.16 12.83
C GLN A 24 -18.52 -2.52 12.19
N ASP A 25 -18.29 -2.70 10.89
CA ASP A 25 -18.52 -3.97 10.19
C ASP A 25 -17.59 -5.08 10.69
N ILE A 26 -16.34 -4.73 11.02
CA ILE A 26 -15.36 -5.66 11.59
C ILE A 26 -15.78 -6.08 13.00
N LEU A 27 -16.26 -5.14 13.82
CA LEU A 27 -16.70 -5.42 15.18
C LEU A 27 -18.04 -6.15 15.24
N ALA A 28 -18.90 -6.00 14.22
CA ALA A 28 -20.12 -6.79 14.05
C ALA A 28 -19.82 -8.27 13.76
N ASN A 29 -18.61 -8.60 13.31
CA ASN A 29 -18.21 -9.99 13.08
C ASN A 29 -18.03 -10.75 14.41
N GLU A 30 -18.78 -11.84 14.58
CA GLU A 30 -18.74 -12.64 15.80
C GLU A 30 -17.36 -13.25 16.08
N LYS A 31 -16.63 -13.69 15.05
CA LYS A 31 -15.29 -14.27 15.23
C LYS A 31 -14.32 -13.20 15.74
N VAL A 32 -14.31 -12.04 15.10
CA VAL A 32 -13.43 -10.92 15.48
C VAL A 32 -13.76 -10.42 16.87
N SER A 33 -15.03 -10.17 17.18
CA SER A 33 -15.45 -9.72 18.50
C SER A 33 -15.15 -10.73 19.61
N LYS A 34 -15.30 -12.04 19.36
CA LYS A 34 -14.87 -13.09 20.29
C LYS A 34 -13.36 -13.08 20.49
N SER A 35 -12.57 -13.01 19.42
CA SER A 35 -11.11 -12.96 19.49
C SER A 35 -10.62 -11.76 20.30
N ILE A 36 -11.19 -10.58 20.10
CA ILE A 36 -10.84 -9.38 20.88
C ILE A 36 -11.21 -9.59 22.35
N LYS A 37 -12.42 -10.08 22.65
CA LYS A 37 -12.85 -10.33 24.04
C LYS A 37 -12.01 -11.40 24.73
N SER A 38 -11.63 -12.47 24.03
CA SER A 38 -10.81 -13.55 24.60
C SER A 38 -9.39 -13.13 24.89
N GLU A 39 -8.83 -12.24 24.07
CA GLU A 39 -7.46 -11.74 24.20
C GLU A 39 -7.38 -10.63 25.26
N PHE A 40 -8.28 -9.65 25.19
CA PHE A 40 -8.15 -8.40 25.94
C PHE A 40 -9.11 -8.25 27.13
N ALA A 41 -10.09 -9.15 27.29
CA ALA A 41 -11.08 -9.09 28.37
C ALA A 41 -11.28 -10.45 29.07
N LYS A 42 -10.20 -11.25 29.13
CA LYS A 42 -10.22 -12.59 29.72
C LYS A 42 -10.64 -12.56 31.19
N GLY A 43 -11.57 -13.45 31.56
CA GLY A 43 -12.06 -13.60 32.94
C GLY A 43 -13.19 -12.63 33.32
N LEU A 44 -13.53 -11.67 32.46
CA LEU A 44 -14.64 -10.74 32.69
C LEU A 44 -15.94 -11.29 32.08
N ARG A 45 -17.04 -11.15 32.83
CA ARG A 45 -18.41 -11.46 32.35
C ARG A 45 -19.12 -10.17 32.00
N ASN A 46 -20.15 -10.25 31.15
CA ASN A 46 -21.00 -9.12 30.76
C ASN A 46 -20.25 -7.96 30.07
N ILE A 47 -19.33 -8.29 29.17
CA ILE A 47 -18.53 -7.33 28.41
C ILE A 47 -19.18 -6.98 27.07
N VAL A 48 -19.40 -5.67 26.85
CA VAL A 48 -19.84 -5.10 25.58
C VAL A 48 -18.64 -4.49 24.88
N LEU A 49 -18.53 -4.75 23.57
CA LEU A 49 -17.48 -4.20 22.73
C LEU A 49 -18.11 -3.12 21.85
N SER A 50 -17.56 -1.92 21.87
CA SER A 50 -18.05 -0.77 21.11
C SER A 50 -16.86 0.09 20.67
N ALA A 51 -16.99 0.76 19.54
CA ALA A 51 -16.06 1.80 19.10
C ALA A 51 -16.62 3.17 19.50
N ASN A 52 -15.74 4.14 19.77
CA ASN A 52 -16.18 5.51 20.07
C ASN A 52 -16.76 6.14 18.80
N ASP A 53 -18.07 6.41 18.80
CA ASP A 53 -18.77 7.15 17.73
C ASP A 53 -18.64 8.68 17.86
N ASN A 54 -17.80 9.18 18.78
CA ASN A 54 -17.71 10.61 19.13
C ASN A 54 -16.87 11.48 18.17
N ALA A 55 -16.45 10.97 17.02
CA ALA A 55 -15.92 11.81 15.97
C ALA A 55 -17.09 12.22 15.06
N LYS A 56 -17.54 13.47 15.20
CA LYS A 56 -18.57 14.10 14.35
C LYS A 56 -18.29 14.02 12.85
N ASP A 57 -17.09 13.61 12.48
CA ASP A 57 -16.68 13.23 11.13
C ASP A 57 -15.88 11.91 11.22
N ASN A 58 -16.30 10.92 10.45
CA ASN A 58 -15.58 9.68 10.09
C ASN A 58 -15.86 8.41 10.91
N ASN A 59 -16.62 7.50 10.29
CA ASN A 59 -16.48 6.05 10.45
C ASN A 59 -14.97 5.73 10.45
N THR A 60 -14.45 5.19 11.56
CA THR A 60 -13.05 4.75 11.59
C THR A 60 -12.88 3.64 10.55
N LYS A 61 -12.04 3.88 9.54
CA LYS A 61 -11.81 2.93 8.45
C LYS A 61 -10.52 2.16 8.68
N ILE A 62 -10.58 0.85 8.44
CA ILE A 62 -9.43 -0.03 8.39
C ILE A 62 -9.06 -0.27 6.93
N ILE A 63 -7.81 0.04 6.58
CA ILE A 63 -7.29 -0.15 5.22
C ILE A 63 -6.40 -1.39 5.21
N ILE A 64 -6.78 -2.37 4.39
CA ILE A 64 -5.97 -3.54 4.06
C ILE A 64 -5.40 -3.30 2.67
N LYS A 65 -4.09 -3.09 2.59
CA LYS A 65 -3.40 -2.87 1.31
C LYS A 65 -2.20 -3.79 1.15
N THR A 66 -1.93 -4.21 -0.09
CA THR A 66 -0.67 -4.88 -0.42
C THR A 66 0.48 -3.93 -0.10
N GLN A 67 1.46 -4.42 0.67
CA GLN A 67 2.70 -3.70 0.87
C GLN A 67 3.55 -3.87 -0.37
N LYS A 68 3.79 -2.77 -1.08
CA LYS A 68 4.59 -2.77 -2.30
C LYS A 68 6.05 -2.46 -1.99
N GLU A 69 6.94 -3.09 -2.76
CA GLU A 69 8.37 -2.78 -2.73
C GLU A 69 8.66 -1.61 -3.67
N HIS A 70 9.59 -0.74 -3.28
CA HIS A 70 10.03 0.40 -4.07
C HIS A 70 11.42 0.12 -4.63
N PHE A 71 11.58 0.35 -5.93
CA PHE A 71 12.81 0.17 -6.66
C PHE A 71 13.29 1.51 -7.18
N GLU A 72 14.61 1.71 -7.17
CA GLU A 72 15.23 2.95 -7.59
C GLU A 72 16.20 2.71 -8.73
N PHE A 73 16.26 3.65 -9.67
CA PHE A 73 17.30 3.71 -10.69
C PHE A 73 17.68 5.17 -10.99
N MET A 74 18.87 5.33 -11.58
CA MET A 74 19.41 6.62 -11.97
C MET A 74 19.31 6.80 -13.49
N VAL A 75 18.92 8.00 -13.91
CA VAL A 75 18.66 8.33 -15.32
C VAL A 75 19.08 9.77 -15.61
N SER A 76 19.42 10.07 -16.87
CA SER A 76 19.76 11.45 -17.26
C SER A 76 18.53 12.33 -17.22
N LYS A 77 18.71 13.60 -16.83
CA LYS A 77 17.65 14.62 -16.92
C LYS A 77 17.11 14.79 -18.35
N ASN A 78 17.92 14.47 -19.36
CA ASN A 78 17.49 14.56 -20.75
C ASN A 78 16.44 13.49 -21.11
N ASP A 79 16.40 12.38 -20.37
CA ASP A 79 15.49 11.24 -20.63
C ASP A 79 14.19 11.35 -19.80
N PHE A 80 13.84 12.56 -19.34
CA PHE A 80 12.64 12.78 -18.51
C PHE A 80 11.35 12.35 -19.23
N ALA A 81 11.29 12.46 -20.55
CA ALA A 81 10.13 12.04 -21.33
C ALA A 81 9.91 10.53 -21.30
N ASP A 82 10.99 9.75 -21.11
CA ASP A 82 11.01 8.30 -21.29
C ASP A 82 11.04 7.55 -19.94
N LEU A 83 10.84 8.23 -18.81
CA LEU A 83 11.01 7.64 -17.48
C LEU A 83 10.17 6.39 -17.22
N LEU A 84 8.94 6.36 -17.73
CA LEU A 84 8.07 5.22 -17.55
C LEU A 84 8.61 3.99 -18.30
N GLU A 85 9.02 4.18 -19.56
CA GLU A 85 9.61 3.12 -20.38
C GLU A 85 10.94 2.64 -19.78
N LEU A 86 11.78 3.56 -19.31
CA LEU A 86 13.04 3.22 -18.64
C LEU A 86 12.84 2.47 -17.32
N ALA A 87 11.79 2.80 -16.56
CA ALA A 87 11.42 2.08 -15.35
C ALA A 87 10.90 0.66 -15.66
N GLU A 88 10.10 0.51 -16.72
CA GLU A 88 9.65 -0.81 -17.18
C GLU A 88 10.83 -1.66 -17.66
N ASP A 89 11.73 -1.09 -18.45
CA ASP A 89 12.92 -1.78 -18.93
C ASP A 89 13.82 -2.19 -17.77
N ASP A 90 14.01 -1.31 -16.78
CA ASP A 90 14.73 -1.67 -15.56
C ASP A 90 14.06 -2.82 -14.82
N ALA A 91 12.73 -2.79 -14.69
CA ALA A 91 11.96 -3.85 -14.05
C ALA A 91 12.09 -5.18 -14.81
N ARG A 92 12.08 -5.16 -16.15
CA ARG A 92 12.29 -6.35 -17.01
C ARG A 92 13.70 -6.90 -16.88
N ARG A 93 14.72 -6.04 -16.96
CA ARG A 93 16.13 -6.43 -16.82
C ARG A 93 16.40 -7.11 -15.47
N ASN A 94 15.78 -6.61 -14.41
CA ASN A 94 15.90 -7.16 -13.06
C ASN A 94 14.89 -8.29 -12.75
N LYS A 95 14.11 -8.77 -13.73
CA LYS A 95 13.11 -9.84 -13.58
C LYS A 95 12.05 -9.56 -12.50
N ARG A 96 11.68 -8.29 -12.33
CA ARG A 96 10.69 -7.83 -11.34
C ARG A 96 9.25 -7.98 -11.85
N LEU A 97 9.03 -7.89 -13.16
CA LEU A 97 7.74 -8.18 -13.78
C LEU A 97 7.51 -9.69 -13.87
N LYS A 98 6.66 -10.21 -12.97
CA LYS A 98 6.21 -11.61 -12.96
C LYS A 98 4.85 -11.73 -13.66
N LYS A 99 4.41 -12.97 -13.91
CA LYS A 99 3.10 -13.25 -14.50
C LYS A 99 1.99 -12.66 -13.60
N GLY A 100 1.08 -11.88 -14.18
CA GLY A 100 0.01 -11.17 -13.46
C GLY A 100 0.41 -9.77 -12.97
N CYS A 101 1.54 -9.23 -13.45
CA CYS A 101 1.90 -7.83 -13.25
C CYS A 101 1.80 -7.04 -14.55
N ASP A 102 1.12 -5.91 -14.49
CA ASP A 102 0.70 -5.12 -15.66
C ASP A 102 1.74 -4.07 -16.06
N GLY A 103 2.63 -3.70 -15.14
CA GLY A 103 3.66 -2.72 -15.42
C GLY A 103 4.26 -2.13 -14.14
N VAL A 104 4.69 -0.88 -14.25
CA VAL A 104 5.30 -0.13 -13.16
C VAL A 104 4.54 1.17 -12.92
N GLU A 105 4.59 1.65 -11.68
CA GLU A 105 4.07 2.95 -11.27
C GLU A 105 5.23 3.79 -10.77
N LEU A 106 5.40 4.99 -11.32
CA LEU A 106 6.38 5.95 -10.83
C LEU A 106 5.87 6.58 -9.53
N ILE A 107 6.67 6.52 -8.48
CA ILE A 107 6.31 6.99 -7.14
C ILE A 107 6.98 8.31 -6.82
N ASP A 108 8.27 8.45 -7.16
CA ASP A 108 9.03 9.65 -6.86
C ASP A 108 10.12 9.89 -7.91
N ILE A 109 10.41 11.17 -8.18
CA ILE A 109 11.43 11.59 -9.14
C ILE A 109 12.19 12.76 -8.52
N VAL A 110 13.44 12.51 -8.14
CA VAL A 110 14.30 13.50 -7.48
C VAL A 110 15.47 13.83 -8.41
N THR A 111 15.62 15.10 -8.78
CA THR A 111 16.82 15.54 -9.48
C THR A 111 18.00 15.50 -8.52
N VAL A 112 19.10 14.88 -8.95
CA VAL A 112 20.36 14.77 -8.20
C VAL A 112 21.41 15.53 -9.00
N GLU A 113 22.02 16.54 -8.36
CA GLU A 113 23.05 17.40 -8.99
C GLU A 113 24.27 16.61 -9.47
#